data_AF-E3CPD2-F1
#
_entry.id   AF-E3CPD2-F1
#
_cell.length_a   1.000
_cell.length_b   1.000
_cell.length_c   1.000
_cell.angle_alpha   90.00
_cell.angle_beta   90.00
_cell.angle_gamma   90.00
#
_symmetry.space_group_name_H-M   'P 1'
#
loop_
_entity.id
_entity.type
_entity.pdbx_description
1 polymer ?
#
loop_
_entity_poly.entity_id
_entity_poly.type
_entity_poly.pdbx_seq_one_letter_code
_entity_poly.pdbx_strand_id
1 'polypeptide(L)' 'MTTNTIDLSQPVATIIKEHPEVKELLIDLGFKPLSNPAMLNTVGMVTSIKAGSKLANIPLDKIKQTLLFNGYDVIGD' A
#
# COMPACT_ATOMS: atom_id res chain seq x y z
N MET A 1 11.18 11.74 15.97
CA MET A 1 11.43 11.21 14.63
C MET A 1 10.12 10.61 14.15
N THR A 2 9.40 11.28 13.26
CA THR A 2 8.23 10.67 12.59
C THR A 2 8.80 9.78 11.50
N THR A 3 9.00 8.50 11.81
CA THR A 3 9.53 7.52 10.86
C THR A 3 8.49 7.30 9.75
N ASN A 4 8.83 7.68 8.51
CA ASN A 4 8.03 7.43 7.31
C ASN A 4 8.12 5.95 6.92
N THR A 5 7.64 5.07 7.80
CA THR A 5 7.78 3.63 7.66
C THR A 5 6.45 3.01 7.27
N ILE A 6 6.46 2.21 6.21
CA ILE A 6 5.31 1.45 5.73
C ILE A 6 5.53 -0.03 6.06
N ASP A 7 4.63 -0.59 6.85
CA ASP A 7 4.58 -2.01 7.15
C ASP A 7 3.65 -2.73 6.15
N LEU A 8 4.23 -3.53 5.27
CA LEU A 8 3.50 -4.24 4.21
C LEU A 8 2.58 -5.36 4.72
N SER A 9 2.68 -5.71 6.01
CA SER A 9 1.81 -6.68 6.67
C SER A 9 0.51 -6.06 7.19
N GLN A 10 0.49 -4.74 7.38
CA GLN A 10 -0.71 -4.02 7.84
C GLN A 10 -1.78 -3.91 6.75
N PRO A 11 -3.06 -3.75 7.14
CA PRO A 11 -4.12 -3.41 6.20
C PRO A 11 -3.81 -2.15 5.42
N VAL A 12 -4.04 -2.18 4.10
CA VAL A 12 -3.74 -1.04 3.22
C VAL A 12 -4.53 0.22 3.61
N ALA A 13 -5.74 0.06 4.18
CA ALA A 13 -6.52 1.19 4.69
C ALA A 13 -5.86 1.89 5.88
N THR A 14 -5.15 1.15 6.75
CA THR A 14 -4.38 1.73 7.86
C THR A 14 -3.23 2.57 7.33
N ILE A 15 -2.47 2.00 6.38
CA ILE A 15 -1.33 2.69 5.74
C ILE A 15 -1.80 3.98 5.05
N ILE A 16 -2.90 3.95 4.30
CA ILE A 16 -3.45 5.14 3.62
C ILE A 16 -3.99 6.17 4.62
N LYS A 17 -4.50 5.73 5.77
CA LYS A 17 -4.95 6.67 6.82
C LYS A 17 -3.78 7.43 7.44
N GLU A 18 -2.64 6.76 7.61
CA GLU A 18 -1.42 7.36 8.16
C GLU A 18 -0.65 8.16 7.10
N HIS A 19 -0.68 7.70 5.85
CA HIS A 19 0.00 8.27 4.69
C HIS A 19 -0.97 8.40 3.50
N PRO A 20 -1.88 9.40 3.50
CA PRO A 20 -2.88 9.59 2.45
C PRO A 20 -2.30 9.68 1.04
N GLU A 21 -1.10 10.25 0.90
CA GLU A 21 -0.36 10.40 -0.35
C GLU A 21 0.05 9.05 -0.98
N VAL A 22 0.20 7.98 -0.18
CA VAL A 22 0.52 6.63 -0.68
C VAL A 22 -0.62 6.04 -1.50
N LYS A 23 -1.86 6.52 -1.31
CA LYS A 23 -3.02 6.03 -2.05
C LYS A 23 -2.85 6.17 -3.56
N GLU A 24 -2.44 7.35 -4.04
CA GLU A 24 -2.26 7.58 -5.47
C GLU A 24 -1.12 6.74 -6.02
N LEU A 25 -0.01 6.67 -5.28
CA LEU A 25 1.13 5.82 -5.63
C LEU A 25 0.72 4.34 -5.82
N LEU A 26 -0.08 3.79 -4.92
CA LEU A 26 -0.56 2.40 -5.02
C LEU A 26 -1.50 2.22 -6.22
N ILE A 27 -2.37 3.20 -6.51
CA ILE A 27 -3.26 3.17 -7.68
C ILE A 27 -2.43 3.14 -8.97
N ASP A 28 -1.41 3.98 -9.08
CA ASP A 28 -0.51 4.06 -10.23
C ASP A 28 0.31 2.77 -10.42
N LEU A 29 0.67 2.11 -9.31
CA LEU A 29 1.32 0.80 -9.33
C LEU A 29 0.42 -0.33 -9.83
N GLY A 30 -0.91 -0.14 -9.80
CA GLY A 30 -1.88 -1.09 -10.32
C GLY A 30 -2.98 -1.48 -9.33
N PHE A 31 -2.99 -0.95 -8.10
CA PHE A 31 -4.09 -1.14 -7.14
C PHE A 31 -5.30 -0.27 -7.47
N LYS A 32 -5.73 -0.30 -8.75
CA LYS A 32 -6.84 0.49 -9.29
C LYS A 32 -8.13 0.45 -8.45
N PRO A 33 -8.53 -0.68 -7.82
CA PRO A 33 -9.72 -0.71 -6.99
C PRO A 33 -9.69 0.23 -5.77
N LEU A 34 -8.50 0.65 -5.30
CA LEU A 34 -8.38 1.60 -4.19
C LEU A 34 -8.89 3.01 -4.53
N SER A 35 -9.08 3.32 -5.82
CA SER A 35 -9.77 4.55 -6.24
C SER A 35 -11.23 4.59 -5.78
N ASN A 36 -11.86 3.43 -5.59
CA ASN A 36 -13.21 3.32 -5.04
C ASN A 36 -13.19 3.35 -3.50
N PRO A 37 -13.80 4.37 -2.86
CA PRO A 37 -13.85 4.46 -1.39
C PRO A 37 -14.51 3.24 -0.73
N ALA A 38 -15.49 2.61 -1.36
CA ALA A 38 -16.14 1.41 -0.82
C ALA A 38 -15.18 0.22 -0.76
N MET A 39 -14.31 0.05 -1.75
CA MET A 39 -13.29 -1.00 -1.77
C MET A 39 -12.24 -0.78 -0.67
N LEU A 40 -11.78 0.47 -0.52
CA LEU A 40 -10.83 0.84 0.53
C LEU A 40 -11.40 0.56 1.94
N ASN A 41 -12.67 0.92 2.16
CA ASN A 41 -13.35 0.74 3.44
C ASN A 41 -13.87 -0.68 3.71
N THR A 42 -13.68 -1.63 2.78
CA THR A 42 -14.07 -3.03 2.94
C THR A 42 -12.86 -3.93 2.82
N VAL A 43 -12.50 -4.32 1.60
CA VAL A 43 -11.36 -5.20 1.31
C VAL A 43 -10.06 -4.58 1.82
N GLY A 44 -9.91 -3.26 1.68
CA GLY A 44 -8.71 -2.54 2.14
C GLY A 44 -8.51 -2.53 3.65
N MET A 45 -9.58 -2.74 4.45
CA MET A 45 -9.51 -2.83 5.92
C MET A 45 -8.93 -4.16 6.42
N VAL A 46 -8.94 -5.19 5.58
CA VAL A 46 -8.52 -6.56 5.97
C VAL A 46 -7.38 -7.10 5.11
N THR A 47 -7.07 -6.44 4.00
CA THR A 47 -6.06 -6.91 3.04
C THR A 47 -4.81 -6.05 3.14
N SER A 48 -3.67 -6.70 3.29
CA SER A 48 -2.37 -6.02 3.29
C SER A 48 -1.85 -5.77 1.87
N ILE A 49 -0.86 -4.88 1.74
CA ILE A 49 -0.20 -4.63 0.44
C ILE A 49 0.44 -5.92 -0.09
N LYS A 50 1.06 -6.73 0.78
CA LYS A 50 1.63 -8.03 0.41
C LYS A 50 0.58 -8.96 -0.18
N ALA A 51 -0.58 -9.11 0.46
CA ALA A 51 -1.67 -9.94 -0.05
C ALA A 51 -2.26 -9.38 -1.35
N GLY A 52 -2.53 -8.08 -1.39
CA GLY A 52 -3.08 -7.40 -2.55
C GLY A 52 -2.16 -7.44 -3.77
N SER A 53 -0.83 -7.42 -3.57
CA SER A 53 0.15 -7.53 -4.65
C SER A 53 -0.01 -8.83 -5.45
N LYS A 54 -0.25 -9.95 -4.76
CA LYS A 54 -0.50 -11.26 -5.36
C LYS A 54 -1.81 -11.26 -6.15
N LEU A 55 -2.86 -10.68 -5.59
CA LEU A 55 -4.18 -10.58 -6.25
C LEU A 55 -4.15 -9.69 -7.49
N ALA A 56 -3.41 -8.59 -7.43
CA ALA A 56 -3.23 -7.66 -8.54
C ALA A 56 -2.16 -8.11 -9.56
N ASN A 57 -1.47 -9.23 -9.29
CA ASN A 57 -0.34 -9.74 -10.07
C ASN A 57 0.78 -8.70 -10.25
N ILE A 58 1.07 -7.95 -9.18
CA ILE A 58 2.13 -6.93 -9.13
C ILE A 58 3.29 -7.50 -8.31
N PRO A 59 4.54 -7.52 -8.83
CA PRO A 59 5.69 -7.96 -8.06
C PRO A 59 5.87 -7.12 -6.79
N LEU A 60 5.98 -7.77 -5.64
CA LEU A 60 6.12 -7.09 -4.35
C LEU A 60 7.37 -6.19 -4.31
N ASP A 61 8.46 -6.64 -4.92
CA ASP A 61 9.71 -5.85 -5.02
C ASP A 61 9.53 -4.55 -5.79
N LYS A 62 8.67 -4.51 -6.81
CA LYS A 62 8.34 -3.27 -7.54
C LYS A 62 7.67 -2.26 -6.60
N ILE A 63 6.76 -2.75 -5.75
CA ILE A 63 6.06 -1.90 -4.78
C ILE A 63 7.07 -1.35 -3.76
N LYS A 64 7.92 -2.20 -3.18
CA LYS A 64 8.98 -1.79 -2.24
C LYS A 64 9.89 -0.72 -2.84
N GLN A 65 10.41 -0.97 -4.05
CA GLN A 65 11.30 -0.03 -4.73
C GLN A 65 10.64 1.33 -4.94
N THR A 66 9.35 1.33 -5.30
CA THR A 66 8.59 2.56 -5.50
C THR A 66 8.41 3.32 -4.19
N LEU A 67 8.06 2.63 -3.10
CA LEU A 67 7.95 3.25 -1.77
C LEU A 67 9.29 3.82 -1.29
N LEU A 68 10.39 3.06 -1.43
CA LEU A 68 11.75 3.51 -1.09
C LEU A 68 12.15 4.74 -1.92
N PHE A 69 11.87 4.75 -3.22
CA PHE A 69 12.17 5.88 -4.09
C PHE A 69 11.38 7.15 -3.72
N ASN A 70 10.21 7.00 -3.11
CA ASN A 70 9.38 8.11 -2.62
C ASN A 70 9.70 8.48 -1.15
N GLY A 71 10.77 7.93 -0.57
CA GLY A 71 11.26 8.32 0.75
C GLY A 71 10.64 7.57 1.93
N TYR A 72 9.99 6.42 1.68
CA TYR A 72 9.48 5.55 2.74
C TYR A 72 10.44 4.41 3.06
N ASP A 73 10.63 4.14 4.34
CA ASP A 73 11.20 2.87 4.80
C ASP A 73 10.14 1.78 4.72
N VAL A 74 10.53 0.56 4.34
CA VAL A 74 9.59 -0.55 4.15
C VAL A 74 9.94 -1.73 5.05
N ILE A 75 8.97 -2.22 5.81
CA ILE A 75 9.11 -3.36 6.72
C ILE A 75 7.97 -4.38 6.52
N GLY A 76 8.03 -5.52 7.22
CA GLY A 76 6.94 -6.50 7.26
C GLY A 76 6.77 -7.35 6.00
N ASP A 77 7.89 -7.67 5.33
CA ASP A 77 7.91 -8.46 4.09
C ASP A 77 7.52 -9.94 4.23
#